data_AF-A0A933G2W6-F1
#
_entry.id   AF-A0A933G2W6-F1
#
_cell.length_a   1.000
_cell.length_b   1.000
_cell.length_c   1.000
_cell.angle_alpha   90.00
_cell.angle_beta   90.00
_cell.angle_gamma   90.00
#
_symmetry.space_group_name_H-M   'P 1'
#
loop_
_entity.id
_entity.type
_entity.pdbx_description
1 polymer ?
#
loop_
_entity_poly.entity_id
_entity_poly.type
_entity_poly.pdbx_seq_one_letter_code
_entity_poly.pdbx_strand_id
1 'polypeptide(L)'
;MVILSLSVAGAHTVRAQSVGPAAQTRPAEVSPAEMLTARQWSRLDRSVQQALRWMASRQSPDGSFPTRPNGQPAVTAICVMAFMSAGHLPGKGEYGPALDRAIQYMLAAQKPDGLLARAAPTASSDLNNLLTAQAAAYNHAITGLALSELYGMSPDQNRRIKPVLDAALAYALRRQPFPKRQAGDNGGWRYVRRHQSSDSDLSVTSWYLMFLRSCKNAGFDVPSQTIDEGSAYVMRCFEPTTGYFWYALHGREHVTTRGMTGAGILSLSLAGRHQTPQARQAGEWLLQHPYDHYRATRLHDRFFYGAFYSSNAMFQLGGRYWGEFYPVLLRTLTDNQKPDGSWDPERTSDAEYGNVYSSALAVLALTPPYQLLPIFQR
;
A
#
# COMPACT_ATOMS: atom_id res chain seq x y z
N MET A 1 5.48 -82.45 39.54
CA MET A 1 4.06 -82.34 39.98
C MET A 1 3.66 -80.88 39.76
N VAL A 2 3.17 -80.51 38.58
CA VAL A 2 1.78 -80.62 38.10
C VAL A 2 0.81 -79.74 38.91
N ILE A 3 0.49 -78.59 38.30
CA ILE A 3 -0.82 -77.90 38.14
C ILE A 3 -1.51 -77.26 39.37
N LEU A 4 -1.81 -75.95 39.24
CA LEU A 4 -3.12 -75.24 39.32
C LEU A 4 -2.86 -73.81 39.86
N SER A 5 -2.83 -72.75 39.04
CA SER A 5 -3.95 -71.97 38.48
C SER A 5 -4.89 -71.37 39.54
N LEU A 6 -4.81 -70.05 39.73
CA LEU A 6 -5.95 -69.23 40.14
C LEU A 6 -5.79 -67.79 39.63
N SER A 7 -6.82 -67.40 38.89
CA SER A 7 -6.97 -66.21 38.08
C SER A 7 -7.30 -64.97 38.91
N VAL A 8 -6.73 -63.82 38.55
CA VAL A 8 -7.30 -62.51 38.88
C VAL A 8 -7.42 -61.72 37.58
N ALA A 9 -8.66 -61.38 37.23
CA ALA A 9 -9.03 -60.61 36.06
C ALA A 9 -8.55 -59.16 36.21
N GLY A 10 -7.63 -58.74 35.33
CA GLY A 10 -7.28 -57.34 35.14
C GLY A 10 -8.15 -56.75 34.03
N ALA A 11 -9.01 -55.80 34.39
CA ALA A 11 -9.82 -55.05 33.43
C ALA A 11 -8.91 -54.20 32.51
N HIS A 12 -8.96 -54.48 31.21
CA HIS A 12 -8.40 -53.58 30.21
C HIS A 12 -9.33 -52.37 30.04
N THR A 13 -8.99 -51.25 30.68
CA THR A 13 -9.55 -49.95 30.29
C THR A 13 -8.99 -49.55 28.93
N VAL A 14 -9.80 -49.72 27.89
CA VAL A 14 -9.57 -49.14 26.57
C VAL A 14 -9.64 -47.62 26.72
N ARG A 15 -8.50 -46.95 26.56
CA ARG A 15 -8.41 -45.49 26.56
C ARG A 15 -9.02 -45.00 25.24
N ALA A 16 -10.23 -44.45 25.30
CA ALA A 16 -10.87 -43.81 24.16
C ALA A 16 -9.97 -42.68 23.65
N GLN A 17 -9.48 -42.82 22.41
CA GLN A 17 -8.83 -41.72 21.69
C GLN A 17 -9.92 -40.69 21.38
N SER A 18 -9.81 -39.50 21.98
CA SER A 18 -10.63 -38.35 21.63
C SER A 18 -10.33 -37.96 20.18
N VAL A 19 -11.30 -38.19 19.30
CA VAL A 19 -11.29 -37.66 17.93
C VAL A 19 -11.33 -36.14 18.03
N GLY A 20 -10.19 -35.49 17.74
CA GLY A 20 -10.12 -34.03 17.62
C GLY A 20 -11.05 -33.54 16.50
N PRO A 21 -11.56 -32.30 16.58
CA PRO A 21 -12.47 -31.77 15.57
C PRO A 21 -11.79 -31.82 14.20
N ALA A 22 -12.52 -32.38 13.22
CA ALA A 22 -12.09 -32.49 11.84
C ALA A 22 -11.54 -31.14 11.35
N ALA A 23 -10.28 -31.14 10.91
CA ALA A 23 -9.71 -30.01 10.19
C ALA A 23 -10.60 -29.75 8.98
N GLN A 24 -11.34 -28.64 9.01
CA GLN A 24 -12.04 -28.15 7.84
C GLN A 24 -10.99 -27.92 6.76
N THR A 25 -10.98 -28.78 5.75
CA THR A 25 -10.21 -28.57 4.53
C THR A 25 -10.69 -27.24 3.95
N ARG A 26 -9.85 -26.21 4.05
CA ARG A 26 -10.08 -24.96 3.31
C ARG A 26 -10.28 -25.34 1.85
N PRO A 27 -11.36 -24.87 1.18
CA PRO A 27 -11.42 -24.94 -0.27
C PRO A 27 -10.12 -24.38 -0.83
N ALA A 28 -9.51 -25.05 -1.80
CA ALA A 28 -8.32 -24.53 -2.47
C ALA A 28 -8.66 -23.14 -3.00
N GLU A 29 -8.06 -22.09 -2.42
CA GLU A 29 -8.19 -20.73 -2.96
C GLU A 29 -7.55 -20.75 -4.35
N VAL A 30 -8.38 -20.55 -5.38
CA VAL A 30 -7.90 -20.29 -6.75
C VAL A 30 -6.91 -19.13 -6.67
N SER A 31 -5.70 -19.33 -7.20
CA SER A 31 -4.70 -18.28 -7.21
C SER A 31 -5.29 -17.03 -7.88
N PRO A 32 -5.03 -15.81 -7.37
CA PRO A 32 -5.49 -14.59 -8.03
C PRO A 32 -5.12 -14.48 -9.51
N ALA A 33 -4.03 -15.14 -9.93
CA ALA A 33 -3.62 -15.24 -11.32
C ALA A 33 -4.49 -16.21 -12.16
N GLU A 34 -5.03 -17.25 -11.53
CA GLU A 34 -5.91 -18.25 -12.14
C GLU A 34 -7.35 -17.73 -12.33
N MET A 35 -7.70 -16.58 -11.74
CA MET A 35 -9.02 -15.96 -11.90
C MET A 35 -9.21 -15.20 -13.22
N LEU A 36 -8.13 -14.84 -13.91
CA LEU A 36 -8.20 -14.12 -15.18
C LEU A 36 -8.20 -15.07 -16.37
N THR A 37 -9.16 -14.86 -17.28
CA THR A 37 -9.16 -15.52 -18.59
C THR A 37 -7.97 -15.05 -19.43
N ALA A 38 -7.54 -15.86 -20.41
CA ALA A 38 -6.47 -15.47 -21.35
C ALA A 38 -6.73 -14.12 -22.05
N ARG A 39 -8.01 -13.80 -22.33
CA ARG A 39 -8.42 -12.50 -22.89
C ARG A 39 -8.23 -11.36 -21.91
N GLN A 40 -8.54 -11.56 -20.63
CA GLN A 40 -8.32 -10.56 -19.59
C GLN A 40 -6.84 -10.32 -19.34
N TRP A 41 -6.02 -11.37 -19.31
CA TRP A 41 -4.55 -11.27 -19.25
C TRP A 41 -4.00 -10.44 -20.42
N SER A 42 -4.36 -10.81 -21.65
CA SER A 42 -3.94 -10.07 -22.86
C SER A 42 -4.39 -8.60 -22.83
N ARG A 43 -5.53 -8.31 -22.21
CA ARG A 43 -6.03 -6.94 -22.05
C ARG A 43 -5.23 -6.16 -21.01
N LEU A 44 -4.99 -6.77 -19.85
CA LEU A 44 -4.19 -6.22 -18.77
C LEU A 44 -2.77 -5.88 -19.26
N ASP A 45 -2.09 -6.84 -19.88
CA ASP A 45 -0.70 -6.69 -20.34
C ASP A 45 -0.55 -5.57 -21.35
N ARG A 46 -1.43 -5.52 -22.35
CA ARG A 46 -1.40 -4.42 -23.34
C ARG A 46 -1.63 -3.06 -22.69
N SER A 47 -2.58 -2.98 -21.75
CA SER A 47 -2.90 -1.75 -21.05
C SER A 47 -1.72 -1.24 -20.22
N VAL A 48 -1.12 -2.12 -19.41
CA VAL A 48 0.06 -1.78 -18.61
C VAL A 48 1.23 -1.37 -19.51
N GLN A 49 1.54 -2.14 -20.56
CA GLN A 49 2.67 -1.83 -21.44
C GLN A 49 2.49 -0.53 -22.23
N GLN A 50 1.27 -0.15 -22.59
CA GLN A 50 1.01 1.16 -23.21
C GLN A 50 1.21 2.30 -22.20
N ALA A 51 0.71 2.13 -20.97
CA ALA A 51 0.87 3.11 -19.91
C ALA A 51 2.34 3.35 -19.55
N LEU A 52 3.14 2.28 -19.40
CA LEU A 52 4.56 2.38 -19.07
C LEU A 52 5.37 3.07 -20.17
N ARG A 53 5.10 2.77 -21.46
CA ARG A 53 5.73 3.49 -22.58
C ARG A 53 5.40 4.97 -22.57
N TRP A 54 4.12 5.30 -22.34
CA TRP A 54 3.69 6.69 -22.22
C TRP A 54 4.40 7.39 -21.06
N MET A 55 4.38 6.79 -19.87
CA MET A 55 5.04 7.32 -18.67
C MET A 55 6.52 7.58 -18.93
N ALA A 56 7.25 6.59 -19.50
CA ALA A 56 8.67 6.74 -19.83
C ALA A 56 8.94 7.96 -20.73
N SER A 57 8.07 8.20 -21.72
CA SER A 57 8.17 9.38 -22.60
C SER A 57 7.91 10.73 -21.91
N ARG A 58 7.40 10.73 -20.68
CA ARG A 58 7.16 11.95 -19.88
C ARG A 58 8.30 12.26 -18.91
N GLN A 59 9.28 11.37 -18.73
CA GLN A 59 10.35 11.58 -17.77
C GLN A 59 11.20 12.82 -18.14
N SER A 60 11.51 13.65 -17.15
CA SER A 60 12.39 14.81 -17.29
C SER A 60 13.87 14.38 -17.32
N PRO A 61 14.78 15.21 -17.87
CA PRO A 61 16.21 14.89 -17.95
C PRO A 61 16.87 14.62 -16.58
N ASP A 62 16.36 15.23 -15.50
CA ASP A 62 16.83 15.03 -14.12
C ASP A 62 16.36 13.70 -13.50
N GLY A 63 15.58 12.90 -14.22
CA GLY A 63 15.05 11.61 -13.78
C GLY A 63 13.66 11.69 -13.14
N SER A 64 13.14 12.89 -12.86
CA SER A 64 11.82 13.06 -12.26
C SER A 64 10.68 12.85 -13.26
N PHE A 65 9.49 12.49 -12.76
CA PHE A 65 8.26 12.50 -13.54
C PHE A 65 7.45 13.79 -13.27
N PRO A 66 6.77 14.38 -14.27
CA PRO A 66 6.16 15.71 -14.16
C PRO A 66 5.13 15.82 -13.03
N THR A 67 5.37 16.75 -12.10
CA THR A 67 4.40 17.12 -11.06
C THR A 67 4.80 18.46 -10.45
N ARG A 68 3.97 18.97 -9.55
CA ARG A 68 4.28 20.17 -8.78
C ARG A 68 5.45 19.97 -7.80
N PRO A 69 6.21 21.01 -7.47
CA PRO A 69 7.31 21.00 -6.50
C PRO A 69 7.17 20.14 -5.25
N ASN A 70 6.05 20.26 -4.54
CA ASN A 70 5.77 19.59 -3.27
C ASN A 70 5.26 18.15 -3.46
N GLY A 71 4.95 17.70 -4.68
CA GLY A 71 4.63 16.30 -4.97
C GLY A 71 5.87 15.41 -5.17
N GLN A 72 7.07 15.98 -5.09
CA GLN A 72 8.32 15.26 -5.27
C GLN A 72 9.05 15.01 -3.94
N PRO A 73 9.72 13.86 -3.78
CA PRO A 73 9.89 12.76 -4.74
C PRO A 73 8.76 11.71 -4.83
N ALA A 74 7.60 11.87 -4.15
CA ALA A 74 6.54 10.85 -4.12
C ALA A 74 6.03 10.44 -5.51
N VAL A 75 5.69 11.38 -6.39
CA VAL A 75 5.12 11.03 -7.71
C VAL A 75 6.14 10.25 -8.55
N THR A 76 7.42 10.63 -8.49
CA THR A 76 8.50 9.87 -9.14
C THR A 76 8.60 8.46 -8.55
N ALA A 77 8.50 8.31 -7.23
CA ALA A 77 8.50 7.01 -6.55
C ALA A 77 7.31 6.12 -6.95
N ILE A 78 6.10 6.68 -7.07
CA ILE A 78 4.92 5.96 -7.57
C ILE A 78 5.15 5.48 -9.00
N CYS A 79 5.72 6.34 -9.87
CA CYS A 79 6.04 5.95 -11.23
C CYS A 79 7.05 4.79 -11.27
N VAL A 80 8.11 4.86 -10.45
CA VAL A 80 9.09 3.77 -10.33
C VAL A 80 8.44 2.47 -9.86
N MET A 81 7.59 2.51 -8.84
CA MET A 81 6.87 1.32 -8.38
C MET A 81 5.94 0.75 -9.46
N ALA A 82 5.34 1.57 -10.31
CA ALA A 82 4.51 1.11 -11.44
C ALA A 82 5.34 0.36 -12.50
N PHE A 83 6.58 0.78 -12.77
CA PHE A 83 7.49 0.00 -13.62
C PHE A 83 7.90 -1.33 -12.97
N MET A 84 8.23 -1.29 -11.67
CA MET A 84 8.64 -2.48 -10.91
C MET A 84 7.51 -3.50 -10.79
N SER A 85 6.26 -3.06 -10.66
CA SER A 85 5.11 -3.95 -10.57
C SER A 85 4.85 -4.73 -11.85
N ALA A 86 5.41 -4.29 -12.99
CA ALA A 86 5.43 -4.99 -14.26
C ALA A 86 6.79 -5.66 -14.58
N GLY A 87 7.70 -5.75 -13.62
CA GLY A 87 8.97 -6.47 -13.74
C GLY A 87 10.14 -5.67 -14.31
N HIS A 88 10.00 -4.35 -14.45
CA HIS A 88 11.08 -3.50 -14.94
C HIS A 88 11.95 -2.97 -13.79
N LEU A 89 13.25 -3.15 -13.91
CA LEU A 89 14.24 -2.85 -12.87
C LEU A 89 15.35 -1.92 -13.39
N PRO A 90 15.98 -1.11 -12.51
CA PRO A 90 17.11 -0.26 -12.89
C PRO A 90 18.25 -1.08 -13.52
N GLY A 91 18.96 -0.47 -14.47
CA GLY A 91 20.05 -1.12 -15.21
C GLY A 91 19.65 -2.27 -16.14
N LYS A 92 18.35 -2.62 -16.24
CA LYS A 92 17.87 -3.78 -17.02
C LYS A 92 16.80 -3.40 -18.03
N GLY A 93 16.91 -3.96 -19.24
CA GLY A 93 15.91 -3.81 -20.30
C GLY A 93 15.69 -2.37 -20.77
N GLU A 94 14.56 -2.15 -21.47
CA GLU A 94 14.22 -0.88 -22.12
C GLU A 94 14.18 0.32 -21.16
N TYR A 95 13.59 0.14 -19.97
CA TYR A 95 13.40 1.21 -19.00
C TYR A 95 14.54 1.36 -17.98
N GLY A 96 15.53 0.46 -17.99
CA GLY A 96 16.63 0.44 -17.02
C GLY A 96 17.32 1.80 -16.82
N PRO A 97 17.80 2.47 -17.90
CA PRO A 97 18.43 3.79 -17.78
C PRO A 97 17.49 4.89 -17.26
N ALA A 98 16.20 4.82 -17.58
CA ALA A 98 15.22 5.75 -17.06
C ALA A 98 15.01 5.56 -15.55
N LEU A 99 14.93 4.31 -15.09
CA LEU A 99 14.81 3.98 -13.68
C LEU A 99 16.07 4.36 -12.89
N ASP A 100 17.27 4.21 -13.45
CA ASP A 100 18.51 4.66 -12.78
C ASP A 100 18.53 6.18 -12.50
N ARG A 101 18.06 6.99 -13.47
CA ARG A 101 17.92 8.45 -13.26
C ARG A 101 16.85 8.77 -12.22
N ALA A 102 15.71 8.08 -12.24
CA ALA A 102 14.66 8.27 -11.25
C ALA A 102 15.13 7.92 -9.84
N ILE A 103 15.91 6.86 -9.68
CA ILE A 103 16.53 6.50 -8.40
C ILE A 103 17.49 7.59 -7.94
N GLN A 104 18.36 8.07 -8.83
CA GLN A 104 19.28 9.16 -8.50
C GLN A 104 18.52 10.41 -8.02
N TYR A 105 17.43 10.77 -8.70
CA TYR A 105 16.57 11.87 -8.30
C TYR A 105 15.97 11.69 -6.90
N MET A 106 15.44 10.49 -6.60
CA MET A 106 14.88 10.16 -5.29
C MET A 106 15.92 10.22 -4.17
N LEU A 107 17.12 9.67 -4.40
CA LEU A 107 18.23 9.70 -3.43
C LEU A 107 18.68 11.14 -3.14
N ALA A 108 18.77 11.98 -4.17
CA ALA A 108 19.17 13.39 -4.03
C ALA A 108 18.16 14.27 -3.29
N ALA A 109 16.94 13.78 -3.06
CA ALA A 109 15.89 14.52 -2.36
C ALA A 109 15.99 14.44 -0.82
N GLN A 110 16.88 13.61 -0.26
CA GLN A 110 17.03 13.49 1.19
C GLN A 110 17.56 14.77 1.84
N LYS A 111 17.03 15.11 3.01
CA LYS A 111 17.46 16.22 3.87
C LYS A 111 18.39 15.74 4.97
N PRO A 112 19.16 16.65 5.61
CA PRO A 112 20.12 16.28 6.65
C PRO A 112 19.52 15.49 7.83
N ASP A 113 18.23 15.66 8.11
CA ASP A 113 17.52 14.94 9.18
C ASP A 113 16.96 13.58 8.77
N GLY A 114 17.13 13.18 7.49
CA GLY A 114 16.62 11.95 6.91
C GLY A 114 15.27 12.10 6.19
N LEU A 115 14.62 13.28 6.25
CA LEU A 115 13.38 13.53 5.51
C LEU A 115 13.61 13.38 4.00
N LEU A 116 12.71 12.68 3.30
CA LEU A 116 12.73 12.53 1.85
C LEU A 116 11.65 13.46 1.28
N ALA A 117 12.06 14.64 0.81
CA ALA A 117 11.15 15.65 0.27
C ALA A 117 11.92 16.59 -0.65
N ARG A 118 11.40 16.99 -1.81
CA ARG A 118 12.13 17.96 -2.64
C ARG A 118 12.16 19.32 -1.97
N ALA A 119 10.99 19.80 -1.56
CA ALA A 119 10.79 21.00 -0.76
C ALA A 119 10.63 20.61 0.73
N ALA A 120 11.43 21.21 1.61
CA ALA A 120 11.32 21.01 3.05
C ALA A 120 10.46 22.13 3.67
N PRO A 121 9.54 21.81 4.60
CA PRO A 121 8.79 22.84 5.29
C PRO A 121 9.71 23.72 6.14
N THR A 122 9.60 25.02 5.99
CA THR A 122 10.31 26.06 6.77
C THR A 122 9.54 26.40 8.04
N ALA A 123 10.06 27.33 8.86
CA ALA A 123 9.36 27.88 10.03
C ALA A 123 8.01 28.55 9.70
N SER A 124 7.82 29.01 8.46
CA SER A 124 6.69 29.85 8.03
C SER A 124 5.31 29.20 8.20
N SER A 125 4.29 30.02 8.44
CA SER A 125 2.89 29.60 8.52
C SER A 125 2.09 29.95 7.26
N ASP A 126 2.75 30.39 6.19
CA ASP A 126 2.08 30.65 4.92
C ASP A 126 1.48 29.37 4.30
N LEU A 127 0.46 29.55 3.48
CA LEU A 127 -0.30 28.45 2.88
C LEU A 127 0.59 27.50 2.07
N ASN A 128 1.57 28.02 1.32
CA ASN A 128 2.47 27.20 0.52
C ASN A 128 3.36 26.31 1.39
N ASN A 129 3.82 26.85 2.53
CA ASN A 129 4.60 26.09 3.49
C ASN A 129 3.76 25.05 4.23
N LEU A 130 2.49 25.33 4.53
CA LEU A 130 1.55 24.35 5.08
C LEU A 130 1.32 23.20 4.09
N LEU A 131 1.06 23.50 2.81
CA LEU A 131 0.92 22.49 1.76
C LEU A 131 2.20 21.67 1.57
N THR A 132 3.37 22.30 1.70
CA THR A 132 4.67 21.61 1.67
C THR A 132 4.83 20.67 2.86
N ALA A 133 4.43 21.10 4.07
CA ALA A 133 4.48 20.27 5.28
C ALA A 133 3.54 19.05 5.22
N GLN A 134 2.37 19.21 4.57
CA GLN A 134 1.45 18.11 4.31
C GLN A 134 2.06 17.10 3.34
N ALA A 135 2.50 17.58 2.18
CA ALA A 135 3.05 16.72 1.14
C ALA A 135 4.37 16.04 1.56
N ALA A 136 5.20 16.69 2.38
CA ALA A 136 6.47 16.13 2.86
C ALA A 136 6.31 14.77 3.58
N ALA A 137 5.23 14.56 4.33
CA ALA A 137 4.99 13.27 4.99
C ALA A 137 4.70 12.14 3.97
N TYR A 138 3.92 12.46 2.92
CA TYR A 138 3.66 11.53 1.82
C TYR A 138 4.92 11.26 1.00
N ASN A 139 5.64 12.32 0.62
CA ASN A 139 6.96 12.20 -0.03
C ASN A 139 7.88 11.26 0.72
N HIS A 140 7.94 11.41 2.05
CA HIS A 140 8.81 10.60 2.85
C HIS A 140 8.48 9.12 2.80
N ALA A 141 7.23 8.76 3.13
CA ALA A 141 6.83 7.37 3.22
C ALA A 141 6.74 6.68 1.84
N ILE A 142 6.24 7.36 0.82
CA ILE A 142 6.10 6.80 -0.54
C ILE A 142 7.49 6.56 -1.16
N THR A 143 8.41 7.52 -1.03
CA THR A 143 9.77 7.36 -1.55
C THR A 143 10.58 6.37 -0.72
N GLY A 144 10.40 6.36 0.61
CA GLY A 144 10.96 5.34 1.47
C GLY A 144 10.54 3.93 1.02
N LEU A 145 9.24 3.72 0.79
CA LEU A 145 8.71 2.46 0.27
C LEU A 145 9.33 2.06 -1.07
N ALA A 146 9.36 2.96 -2.05
CA ALA A 146 9.95 2.65 -3.36
C ALA A 146 11.43 2.28 -3.25
N LEU A 147 12.19 3.00 -2.42
CA LEU A 147 13.61 2.71 -2.18
C LEU A 147 13.82 1.38 -1.46
N SER A 148 12.98 1.01 -0.48
CA SER A 148 13.10 -0.26 0.23
C SER A 148 12.71 -1.46 -0.65
N GLU A 149 11.70 -1.30 -1.52
CA GLU A 149 11.38 -2.32 -2.53
C GLU A 149 12.54 -2.48 -3.53
N LEU A 150 13.10 -1.37 -4.02
CA LEU A 150 14.27 -1.40 -4.91
C LEU A 150 15.47 -2.08 -4.25
N TYR A 151 15.71 -1.84 -2.97
CA TYR A 151 16.79 -2.48 -2.22
C TYR A 151 16.64 -4.00 -2.17
N GLY A 152 15.40 -4.48 -2.00
CA GLY A 152 15.11 -5.93 -2.03
C GLY A 152 15.24 -6.54 -3.43
N MET A 153 14.94 -5.77 -4.48
CA MET A 153 14.85 -6.28 -5.86
C MET A 153 16.11 -6.04 -6.71
N SER A 154 16.98 -5.10 -6.33
CA SER A 154 18.11 -4.63 -7.15
C SER A 154 19.41 -4.53 -6.33
N PRO A 155 20.08 -5.66 -6.04
CA PRO A 155 21.30 -5.70 -5.22
C PRO A 155 22.40 -4.72 -5.66
N ASP A 156 22.54 -4.48 -6.96
CA ASP A 156 23.55 -3.57 -7.52
C ASP A 156 23.35 -2.10 -7.07
N GLN A 157 22.12 -1.73 -6.69
CA GLN A 157 21.78 -0.39 -6.20
C GLN A 157 21.95 -0.26 -4.68
N ASN A 158 22.13 -1.37 -3.95
CA ASN A 158 22.09 -1.37 -2.48
C ASN A 158 23.13 -0.46 -1.85
N ARG A 159 24.34 -0.36 -2.43
CA ARG A 159 25.38 0.56 -1.94
C ARG A 159 24.93 2.02 -1.93
N ARG A 160 24.13 2.44 -2.92
CA ARG A 160 23.60 3.81 -3.05
C ARG A 160 22.36 4.02 -2.19
N ILE A 161 21.49 3.01 -2.11
CA ILE A 161 20.19 3.09 -1.44
C ILE A 161 20.31 2.95 0.08
N LYS A 162 21.16 2.06 0.59
CA LYS A 162 21.24 1.74 2.02
C LYS A 162 21.40 2.97 2.93
N PRO A 163 22.39 3.87 2.74
CA PRO A 163 22.58 4.99 3.66
C PRO A 163 21.38 5.95 3.67
N VAL A 164 20.72 6.13 2.52
CA VAL A 164 19.51 6.94 2.41
C VAL A 164 18.35 6.29 3.15
N LEU A 165 18.17 4.97 3.00
CA LEU A 165 17.14 4.21 3.74
C LEU A 165 17.38 4.19 5.24
N ASP A 166 18.62 4.01 5.71
CA ASP A 166 18.95 4.05 7.14
C ASP A 166 18.51 5.39 7.77
N ALA A 167 18.86 6.52 7.13
CA ALA A 167 18.48 7.85 7.59
C ALA A 167 16.96 8.11 7.48
N ALA A 168 16.32 7.63 6.40
CA ALA A 168 14.89 7.77 6.21
C ALA A 168 14.09 6.96 7.25
N LEU A 169 14.48 5.72 7.50
CA LEU A 169 13.89 4.87 8.53
C LEU A 169 14.03 5.52 9.92
N ALA A 170 15.22 6.02 10.24
CA ALA A 170 15.44 6.74 11.50
C ALA A 170 14.53 7.97 11.64
N TYR A 171 14.31 8.73 10.57
CA TYR A 171 13.35 9.84 10.57
C TYR A 171 11.92 9.36 10.85
N ALA A 172 11.46 8.31 10.17
CA ALA A 172 10.11 7.75 10.34
C ALA A 172 9.85 7.27 11.78
N LEU A 173 10.82 6.55 12.36
CA LEU A 173 10.75 6.03 13.73
C LEU A 173 10.74 7.16 14.77
N ARG A 174 11.55 8.21 14.58
CA ARG A 174 11.50 9.38 15.46
C ARG A 174 10.18 10.14 15.37
N ARG A 175 9.48 10.07 14.22
CA ARG A 175 8.28 10.86 13.99
C ARG A 175 7.02 10.31 14.66
N GLN A 176 6.91 8.98 14.80
CA GLN A 176 5.73 8.33 15.38
C GLN A 176 5.40 8.78 16.82
N PRO A 177 6.36 8.77 17.78
CA PRO A 177 6.07 9.04 19.18
C PRO A 177 5.92 10.53 19.52
N PHE A 178 5.92 11.43 18.53
CA PHE A 178 5.73 12.86 18.81
C PHE A 178 4.40 13.10 19.55
N PRO A 179 4.39 13.93 20.61
CA PRO A 179 3.20 14.14 21.43
C PRO A 179 1.97 14.56 20.62
N LYS A 180 0.90 13.77 20.76
CA LYS A 180 -0.40 13.99 20.13
C LYS A 180 -1.33 14.74 21.09
N ARG A 181 -2.17 15.62 20.57
CA ARG A 181 -3.17 16.36 21.35
C ARG A 181 -4.27 15.45 21.89
N GLN A 182 -4.57 14.36 21.17
CA GLN A 182 -5.63 13.43 21.51
C GLN A 182 -5.06 12.01 21.61
N ALA A 183 -5.42 11.28 22.67
CA ALA A 183 -4.92 9.92 22.90
C ALA A 183 -5.29 8.96 21.75
N GLY A 184 -6.42 9.20 21.07
CA GLY A 184 -6.85 8.44 19.90
C GLY A 184 -5.83 8.45 18.75
N ASP A 185 -5.02 9.51 18.63
CA ASP A 185 -4.02 9.69 17.57
C ASP A 185 -2.69 8.95 17.82
N ASN A 186 -2.47 8.39 19.02
CA ASN A 186 -1.20 7.75 19.37
C ASN A 186 -0.85 6.57 18.45
N GLY A 187 0.42 6.40 18.09
CA GLY A 187 0.87 5.35 17.17
C GLY A 187 0.64 5.65 15.68
N GLY A 188 -0.23 6.60 15.33
CA GLY A 188 -0.44 7.05 13.95
C GLY A 188 0.58 8.10 13.47
N TRP A 189 0.67 8.26 12.16
CA TRP A 189 1.45 9.32 11.50
C TRP A 189 0.54 10.37 10.86
N ARG A 190 1.12 11.54 10.67
CA ARG A 190 0.53 12.64 9.91
C ARG A 190 1.62 13.51 9.32
N TYR A 191 1.26 14.74 8.97
CA TYR A 191 2.10 15.75 8.38
C TYR A 191 3.26 16.17 9.30
N VAL A 192 4.27 16.80 8.70
CA VAL A 192 5.46 17.28 9.41
C VAL A 192 5.10 18.40 10.41
N ARG A 193 4.01 19.12 10.16
CA ARG A 193 3.45 20.14 11.05
C ARG A 193 2.04 19.75 11.50
N ARG A 194 1.63 20.27 12.66
CA ARG A 194 0.25 20.09 13.15
C ARG A 194 -0.74 20.64 12.13
N HIS A 195 -1.86 19.93 12.00
CA HIS A 195 -2.90 20.26 11.04
C HIS A 195 -4.26 20.03 11.67
N GLN A 196 -5.12 21.05 11.57
CA GLN A 196 -6.49 21.02 12.09
C GLN A 196 -6.53 20.43 13.52
N SER A 197 -7.46 19.51 13.81
CA SER A 197 -7.70 18.94 15.14
C SER A 197 -7.04 17.58 15.39
N SER A 198 -6.58 16.90 14.34
CA SER A 198 -6.12 15.51 14.40
C SER A 198 -4.63 15.44 14.10
N ASP A 199 -3.87 14.76 14.96
CA ASP A 199 -2.41 14.64 14.86
C ASP A 199 -1.96 13.31 14.23
N SER A 200 -2.92 12.50 13.78
CA SER A 200 -2.75 11.30 12.96
C SER A 200 -3.85 11.23 11.89
N ASP A 201 -3.56 10.57 10.77
CA ASP A 201 -4.57 10.16 9.80
C ASP A 201 -4.25 8.79 9.20
N LEU A 202 -5.28 8.08 8.73
CA LEU A 202 -5.13 6.72 8.21
C LEU A 202 -4.31 6.68 6.92
N SER A 203 -4.49 7.67 6.04
CA SER A 203 -3.81 7.71 4.75
C SER A 203 -2.28 7.75 4.88
N VAL A 204 -1.76 8.69 5.69
CA VAL A 204 -0.33 8.81 5.98
C VAL A 204 0.14 7.60 6.77
N THR A 205 -0.62 7.17 7.78
CA THR A 205 -0.26 5.99 8.59
C THR A 205 -0.08 4.74 7.72
N SER A 206 -0.98 4.51 6.75
CA SER A 206 -0.87 3.36 5.84
C SER A 206 0.36 3.42 4.95
N TRP A 207 0.75 4.59 4.45
CA TRP A 207 2.02 4.73 3.72
C TRP A 207 3.24 4.44 4.59
N TYR A 208 3.26 4.93 5.83
CA TYR A 208 4.34 4.63 6.76
C TYR A 208 4.39 3.14 7.10
N LEU A 209 3.25 2.48 7.32
CA LEU A 209 3.20 1.04 7.58
C LEU A 209 3.70 0.23 6.38
N MET A 210 3.34 0.60 5.15
CA MET A 210 3.91 -0.02 3.93
C MET A 210 5.42 0.16 3.87
N PHE A 211 5.92 1.39 4.07
CA PHE A 211 7.36 1.68 4.09
C PHE A 211 8.10 0.84 5.12
N LEU A 212 7.65 0.86 6.38
CA LEU A 212 8.28 0.12 7.46
C LEU A 212 8.22 -1.40 7.23
N ARG A 213 7.10 -1.91 6.68
CA ARG A 213 7.01 -3.32 6.31
C ARG A 213 7.99 -3.69 5.21
N SER A 214 8.12 -2.86 4.19
CA SER A 214 9.09 -3.07 3.11
C SER A 214 10.54 -3.02 3.62
N CYS A 215 10.88 -2.08 4.50
CA CYS A 215 12.17 -2.08 5.21
C CYS A 215 12.43 -3.38 5.95
N LYS A 216 11.44 -3.90 6.69
CA LYS A 216 11.56 -5.17 7.41
C LYS A 216 11.76 -6.36 6.45
N ASN A 217 11.02 -6.40 5.34
CA ASN A 217 11.19 -7.41 4.28
C ASN A 217 12.61 -7.35 3.66
N ALA A 218 13.17 -6.14 3.55
CA ALA A 218 14.51 -5.87 3.04
C ALA A 218 15.63 -6.11 4.08
N GLY A 219 15.31 -6.56 5.29
CA GLY A 219 16.27 -6.88 6.35
C GLY A 219 16.75 -5.71 7.20
N PHE A 220 16.08 -4.56 7.14
CA PHE A 220 16.36 -3.45 8.05
C PHE A 220 15.70 -3.68 9.41
N ASP A 221 16.32 -3.14 10.47
CA ASP A 221 15.80 -3.25 11.84
C ASP A 221 14.60 -2.30 12.04
N VAL A 222 13.41 -2.88 12.13
CA VAL A 222 12.15 -2.17 12.35
C VAL A 222 11.52 -2.71 13.64
N PRO A 223 11.43 -1.89 14.70
CA PRO A 223 10.84 -2.31 15.96
C PRO A 223 9.40 -2.82 15.78
N SER A 224 9.08 -4.00 16.35
CA SER A 224 7.73 -4.56 16.29
C SER A 224 6.71 -3.63 16.95
N GLN A 225 7.09 -2.99 18.06
CA GLN A 225 6.26 -2.03 18.78
C GLN A 225 5.73 -0.91 17.87
N THR A 226 6.57 -0.35 17.00
CA THR A 226 6.17 0.68 16.03
C THR A 226 5.06 0.19 15.10
N ILE A 227 5.17 -1.04 14.60
CA ILE A 227 4.14 -1.65 13.74
C ILE A 227 2.86 -1.94 14.52
N ASP A 228 2.98 -2.44 15.75
CA ASP A 228 1.84 -2.76 16.61
C ASP A 228 1.04 -1.50 17.00
N GLU A 229 1.73 -0.42 17.35
CA GLU A 229 1.11 0.88 17.67
C GLU A 229 0.42 1.50 16.46
N GLY A 230 1.06 1.45 15.29
CA GLY A 230 0.46 1.89 14.03
C GLY A 230 -0.77 1.07 13.67
N SER A 231 -0.69 -0.26 13.82
CA SER A 231 -1.83 -1.17 13.61
C SER A 231 -2.97 -0.91 14.60
N ALA A 232 -2.65 -0.59 15.85
CA ALA A 232 -3.64 -0.20 16.85
C ALA A 232 -4.34 1.12 16.48
N TYR A 233 -3.63 2.09 15.91
CA TYR A 233 -4.25 3.30 15.35
C TYR A 233 -5.21 2.96 14.20
N VAL A 234 -4.78 2.13 13.24
CA VAL A 234 -5.65 1.68 12.14
C VAL A 234 -6.92 1.02 12.68
N MET A 235 -6.80 0.17 13.70
CA MET A 235 -7.96 -0.48 14.32
C MET A 235 -8.92 0.51 14.98
N ARG A 236 -8.43 1.63 15.55
CA ARG A 236 -9.30 2.68 16.08
C ARG A 236 -10.04 3.46 14.99
N CYS A 237 -9.50 3.49 13.77
CA CYS A 237 -10.18 4.10 12.63
C CYS A 237 -11.36 3.27 12.11
N PHE A 238 -11.53 2.02 12.55
CA PHE A 238 -12.61 1.16 12.07
C PHE A 238 -13.97 1.57 12.64
N GLU A 239 -14.98 1.69 11.78
CA GLU A 239 -16.38 1.96 12.14
C GLU A 239 -17.18 0.66 12.19
N PRO A 240 -17.46 0.08 13.38
CA PRO A 240 -18.01 -1.26 13.50
C PRO A 240 -19.45 -1.39 12.97
N THR A 241 -20.25 -0.32 12.99
CA THR A 241 -21.65 -0.39 12.58
C THR A 241 -21.80 -0.54 11.06
N THR A 242 -20.96 0.15 10.29
CA THR A 242 -21.07 0.21 8.83
C THR A 242 -19.96 -0.57 8.11
N GLY A 243 -18.85 -0.83 8.80
CA GLY A 243 -17.78 -1.67 8.30
C GLY A 243 -16.70 -0.96 7.47
N TYR A 244 -16.57 0.36 7.52
CA TYR A 244 -15.50 1.08 6.82
C TYR A 244 -14.42 1.63 7.77
N PHE A 245 -13.44 2.33 7.23
CA PHE A 245 -12.43 3.03 8.01
C PHE A 245 -12.52 4.56 7.83
N TRP A 246 -12.42 5.28 8.95
CA TRP A 246 -12.32 6.72 9.03
C TRP A 246 -10.94 7.21 8.58
N TYR A 247 -10.91 8.36 7.89
CA TYR A 247 -9.68 9.07 7.53
C TYR A 247 -8.95 9.61 8.77
N ALA A 248 -9.70 10.31 9.64
CA ALA A 248 -9.21 10.82 10.92
C ALA A 248 -10.27 10.57 12.00
N LEU A 249 -9.83 10.42 13.26
CA LEU A 249 -10.74 10.07 14.36
C LEU A 249 -11.57 11.25 14.86
N HIS A 250 -11.17 12.48 14.56
CA HIS A 250 -11.76 13.68 15.17
C HIS A 250 -11.82 14.85 14.18
N GLY A 251 -12.73 15.79 14.46
CA GLY A 251 -12.88 17.05 13.74
C GLY A 251 -13.51 16.92 12.34
N ARG A 252 -13.28 17.94 11.51
CA ARG A 252 -13.93 18.08 10.18
C ARG A 252 -13.49 17.03 9.17
N GLU A 253 -12.42 16.32 9.47
CA GLU A 253 -11.83 15.28 8.63
C GLU A 253 -12.22 13.87 9.10
N HIS A 254 -13.21 13.77 9.99
CA HIS A 254 -13.88 12.52 10.34
C HIS A 254 -14.79 12.07 9.19
N VAL A 255 -14.15 11.63 8.10
CA VAL A 255 -14.80 11.26 6.84
C VAL A 255 -14.27 9.91 6.36
N THR A 256 -15.03 9.23 5.50
CA THR A 256 -14.66 7.93 4.93
C THR A 256 -14.59 8.01 3.40
N THR A 257 -13.71 7.20 2.81
CA THR A 257 -13.57 7.07 1.35
C THR A 257 -13.24 5.62 1.00
N ARG A 258 -13.41 5.22 -0.26
CA ARG A 258 -13.01 3.87 -0.71
C ARG A 258 -11.53 3.63 -0.50
N GLY A 259 -10.72 4.66 -0.72
CA GLY A 259 -9.29 4.63 -0.43
C GLY A 259 -8.97 4.36 1.04
N MET A 260 -9.69 4.99 1.98
CA MET A 260 -9.45 4.76 3.42
C MET A 260 -9.85 3.37 3.86
N THR A 261 -10.98 2.86 3.37
CA THR A 261 -11.39 1.47 3.63
C THR A 261 -10.36 0.48 3.10
N GLY A 262 -9.86 0.69 1.87
CA GLY A 262 -8.76 -0.11 1.32
C GLY A 262 -7.46 0.02 2.12
N ALA A 263 -7.09 1.24 2.52
CA ALA A 263 -5.90 1.50 3.33
C ALA A 263 -5.94 0.78 4.68
N GLY A 264 -7.09 0.75 5.34
CA GLY A 264 -7.32 -0.02 6.57
C GLY A 264 -7.09 -1.52 6.39
N ILE A 265 -7.76 -2.13 5.41
CA ILE A 265 -7.58 -3.56 5.09
C ILE A 265 -6.12 -3.89 4.77
N LEU A 266 -5.50 -3.10 3.88
CA LEU A 266 -4.13 -3.34 3.45
C LEU A 266 -3.15 -3.22 4.62
N SER A 267 -3.32 -2.21 5.48
CA SER A 267 -2.49 -2.04 6.68
C SER A 267 -2.59 -3.22 7.64
N LEU A 268 -3.80 -3.76 7.85
CA LEU A 268 -3.99 -4.97 8.67
C LEU A 268 -3.30 -6.19 8.05
N SER A 269 -3.41 -6.36 6.73
CA SER A 269 -2.72 -7.45 6.02
C SER A 269 -1.20 -7.38 6.20
N LEU A 270 -0.61 -6.19 6.04
CA LEU A 270 0.84 -5.98 6.16
C LEU A 270 1.36 -6.17 7.59
N ALA A 271 0.51 -5.99 8.59
CA ALA A 271 0.76 -6.33 9.99
C ALA A 271 0.60 -7.84 10.30
N GLY A 272 0.37 -8.69 9.30
CA GLY A 272 0.14 -10.13 9.46
C GLY A 272 -1.27 -10.47 9.95
N ARG A 273 -2.18 -9.49 10.02
CA ARG A 273 -3.57 -9.67 10.46
C ARG A 273 -4.49 -9.85 9.27
N HIS A 274 -4.31 -10.96 8.58
CA HIS A 274 -5.13 -11.32 7.42
C HIS A 274 -6.52 -11.77 7.86
N GLN A 275 -7.55 -11.52 7.03
CA GLN A 275 -8.90 -12.09 7.20
C GLN A 275 -9.60 -11.77 8.54
N THR A 276 -9.24 -10.67 9.21
CA THR A 276 -9.94 -10.25 10.43
C THR A 276 -11.42 -9.95 10.14
N PRO A 277 -12.32 -10.05 11.14
CA PRO A 277 -13.72 -9.64 10.97
C PRO A 277 -13.85 -8.22 10.40
N GLN A 278 -13.01 -7.30 10.85
CA GLN A 278 -12.96 -5.91 10.38
C GLN A 278 -12.55 -5.82 8.91
N ALA A 279 -11.49 -6.53 8.51
CA ALA A 279 -11.04 -6.54 7.12
C ALA A 279 -12.10 -7.14 6.19
N ARG A 280 -12.81 -8.19 6.63
CA ARG A 280 -13.91 -8.80 5.88
C ARG A 280 -15.11 -7.86 5.75
N GLN A 281 -15.54 -7.22 6.84
CA GLN A 281 -16.65 -6.25 6.80
C GLN A 281 -16.32 -5.05 5.91
N ALA A 282 -15.07 -4.59 5.94
CA ALA A 282 -14.56 -3.57 5.01
C ALA A 282 -14.51 -4.05 3.57
N GLY A 283 -14.19 -5.33 3.34
CA GLY A 283 -14.27 -5.95 2.02
C GLY A 283 -15.69 -5.95 1.47
N GLU A 284 -16.69 -6.28 2.29
CA GLU A 284 -18.11 -6.18 1.92
C GLU A 284 -18.50 -4.76 1.55
N TRP A 285 -18.07 -3.81 2.37
CA TRP A 285 -18.33 -2.41 2.09
C TRP A 285 -17.71 -1.97 0.77
N LEU A 286 -16.50 -2.44 0.41
CA LEU A 286 -15.90 -2.14 -0.89
C LEU A 286 -16.62 -2.81 -2.08
N LEU A 287 -17.17 -4.02 -1.92
CA LEU A 287 -17.98 -4.67 -2.96
C LEU A 287 -19.29 -3.92 -3.25
N GLN A 288 -19.89 -3.30 -2.22
CA GLN A 288 -21.06 -2.42 -2.39
C GLN A 288 -20.70 -1.07 -3.01
N HIS A 289 -19.40 -0.75 -3.10
CA HIS A 289 -18.87 0.52 -3.58
C HIS A 289 -17.81 0.34 -4.65
N PRO A 290 -18.14 -0.33 -5.76
CA PRO A 290 -17.19 -0.73 -6.78
C PRO A 290 -16.61 0.48 -7.54
N TYR A 291 -15.56 0.21 -8.33
CA TYR A 291 -15.00 1.14 -9.30
C TYR A 291 -15.57 0.83 -10.70
N ASP A 292 -16.89 0.73 -10.80
CA ASP A 292 -17.64 0.41 -12.03
C ASP A 292 -17.88 1.62 -12.93
N HIS A 293 -17.78 2.83 -12.37
CA HIS A 293 -17.89 4.09 -13.10
C HIS A 293 -16.58 4.87 -13.05
N TYR A 294 -15.99 5.11 -14.22
CA TYR A 294 -14.70 5.78 -14.36
C TYR A 294 -14.73 7.22 -13.80
N ARG A 295 -13.78 7.53 -12.91
CA ARG A 295 -13.64 8.83 -12.24
C ARG A 295 -14.90 9.30 -11.50
N ALA A 296 -15.80 8.37 -11.15
CA ALA A 296 -16.90 8.63 -10.23
C ALA A 296 -16.35 8.70 -8.81
N THR A 297 -16.54 9.84 -8.15
CA THR A 297 -16.04 10.11 -6.80
C THR A 297 -17.20 10.41 -5.87
N ARG A 298 -17.10 9.91 -4.64
CA ARG A 298 -17.91 10.37 -3.51
C ARG A 298 -17.26 11.61 -2.89
N LEU A 299 -17.94 12.21 -1.91
CA LEU A 299 -17.37 13.31 -1.15
C LEU A 299 -16.01 12.89 -0.55
N HIS A 300 -14.97 13.72 -0.74
CA HIS A 300 -13.58 13.48 -0.33
C HIS A 300 -12.84 12.32 -1.01
N ASP A 301 -13.51 11.52 -1.84
CA ASP A 301 -12.93 10.37 -2.51
C ASP A 301 -12.03 10.79 -3.68
N ARG A 302 -11.04 9.94 -3.99
CA ARG A 302 -10.06 10.14 -5.06
C ARG A 302 -9.99 8.86 -5.86
N PHE A 303 -10.38 8.90 -7.13
CA PHE A 303 -10.65 7.68 -7.89
C PHE A 303 -9.40 6.81 -8.04
N PHE A 304 -8.28 7.37 -8.50
CA PHE A 304 -7.08 6.58 -8.78
C PHE A 304 -6.36 6.14 -7.51
N TYR A 305 -6.27 7.04 -6.53
CA TYR A 305 -5.67 6.75 -5.23
C TYR A 305 -6.49 5.72 -4.45
N GLY A 306 -7.81 5.85 -4.49
CA GLY A 306 -8.73 4.87 -3.95
C GLY A 306 -8.59 3.53 -4.64
N ALA A 307 -8.61 3.50 -5.98
CA ALA A 307 -8.50 2.27 -6.76
C ALA A 307 -7.20 1.51 -6.44
N PHE A 308 -6.08 2.22 -6.29
CA PHE A 308 -4.82 1.65 -5.84
C PHE A 308 -4.95 0.93 -4.50
N TYR A 309 -5.45 1.61 -3.46
CA TYR A 309 -5.59 1.01 -2.12
C TYR A 309 -6.62 -0.13 -2.10
N SER A 310 -7.79 0.09 -2.71
CA SER A 310 -8.86 -0.91 -2.76
C SER A 310 -8.43 -2.15 -3.54
N SER A 311 -7.72 -2.01 -4.65
CA SER A 311 -7.25 -3.17 -5.41
C SER A 311 -6.26 -4.01 -4.59
N ASN A 312 -5.24 -3.39 -4.00
CA ASN A 312 -4.30 -4.11 -3.16
C ASN A 312 -4.96 -4.74 -1.92
N ALA A 313 -5.93 -4.06 -1.30
CA ALA A 313 -6.71 -4.59 -0.18
C ALA A 313 -7.55 -5.81 -0.56
N MET A 314 -8.31 -5.71 -1.65
CA MET A 314 -9.19 -6.79 -2.11
C MET A 314 -8.37 -7.98 -2.63
N PHE A 315 -7.19 -7.71 -3.20
CA PHE A 315 -6.23 -8.75 -3.54
C PHE A 315 -5.79 -9.52 -2.30
N GLN A 316 -5.36 -8.82 -1.26
CA GLN A 316 -4.92 -9.41 0.01
C GLN A 316 -6.04 -10.22 0.69
N LEU A 317 -7.29 -9.76 0.61
CA LEU A 317 -8.47 -10.53 1.04
C LEU A 317 -8.72 -11.77 0.18
N GLY A 318 -8.41 -11.74 -1.12
CA GLY A 318 -8.54 -12.88 -2.01
C GLY A 318 -9.96 -13.44 -2.13
N GLY A 319 -10.06 -14.68 -2.61
CA GLY A 319 -11.33 -15.38 -2.77
C GLY A 319 -12.38 -14.54 -3.51
N ARG A 320 -13.62 -14.53 -3.00
CA ARG A 320 -14.72 -13.77 -3.63
C ARG A 320 -14.47 -12.25 -3.65
N TYR A 321 -13.77 -11.70 -2.64
CA TYR A 321 -13.51 -10.27 -2.59
C TYR A 321 -12.69 -9.84 -3.81
N TRP A 322 -11.64 -10.58 -4.14
CA TRP A 322 -10.86 -10.34 -5.35
C TRP A 322 -11.65 -10.67 -6.62
N GLY A 323 -12.32 -11.83 -6.64
CA GLY A 323 -13.05 -12.33 -7.81
C GLY A 323 -14.21 -11.44 -8.27
N GLU A 324 -14.90 -10.78 -7.34
CA GLU A 324 -15.99 -9.84 -7.65
C GLU A 324 -15.46 -8.42 -7.94
N PHE A 325 -14.45 -7.97 -7.20
CA PHE A 325 -13.92 -6.61 -7.32
C PHE A 325 -13.09 -6.39 -8.60
N TYR A 326 -12.12 -7.27 -8.86
CA TYR A 326 -11.07 -6.98 -9.83
C TYR A 326 -11.53 -6.99 -11.28
N PRO A 327 -12.39 -7.91 -11.76
CA PRO A 327 -12.89 -7.87 -13.13
C PRO A 327 -13.64 -6.56 -13.45
N VAL A 328 -14.30 -5.97 -12.45
CA VAL A 328 -14.96 -4.65 -12.58
C VAL A 328 -13.92 -3.55 -12.72
N LEU A 329 -12.94 -3.48 -11.81
CA LEU A 329 -11.87 -2.48 -11.88
C LEU A 329 -11.07 -2.58 -13.19
N LEU A 330 -10.65 -3.79 -13.56
CA LEU A 330 -9.91 -4.07 -14.80
C LEU A 330 -10.67 -3.52 -16.00
N ARG A 331 -11.96 -3.88 -16.13
CA ARG A 331 -12.80 -3.39 -17.23
C ARG A 331 -12.90 -1.87 -17.22
N THR A 332 -13.23 -1.24 -16.09
CA THR A 332 -13.40 0.22 -16.00
C THR A 332 -12.14 0.97 -16.41
N LEU A 333 -10.97 0.58 -15.90
CA LEU A 333 -9.72 1.24 -16.25
C LEU A 333 -9.37 0.99 -17.72
N THR A 334 -9.45 -0.25 -18.19
CA THR A 334 -9.03 -0.58 -19.57
C THR A 334 -10.03 -0.13 -20.64
N ASP A 335 -11.31 0.11 -20.32
CA ASP A 335 -12.30 0.72 -21.23
C ASP A 335 -12.09 2.24 -21.36
N ASN A 336 -11.46 2.87 -20.37
CA ASN A 336 -11.25 4.32 -20.30
C ASN A 336 -9.77 4.74 -20.46
N GLN A 337 -8.92 3.81 -20.88
CA GLN A 337 -7.53 4.13 -21.22
C GLN A 337 -7.49 4.87 -22.57
N LYS A 338 -6.72 5.97 -22.62
CA LYS A 338 -6.55 6.76 -23.84
C LYS A 338 -5.70 6.02 -24.87
N PRO A 339 -5.79 6.34 -26.17
CA PRO A 339 -4.97 5.70 -27.21
C PRO A 339 -3.46 5.80 -27.00
N ASP A 340 -3.01 6.86 -26.29
CA ASP A 340 -1.60 7.04 -25.94
C ASP A 340 -1.15 6.19 -24.75
N GLY A 341 -2.04 5.43 -24.10
CA GLY A 341 -1.76 4.58 -22.95
C GLY A 341 -2.00 5.25 -21.59
N SER A 342 -2.25 6.56 -21.55
CA SER A 342 -2.53 7.27 -20.30
C SER A 342 -3.99 7.15 -19.86
N TRP A 343 -4.26 7.55 -18.62
CA TRP A 343 -5.60 7.91 -18.16
C TRP A 343 -5.74 9.42 -18.07
N ASP A 344 -6.94 9.91 -17.73
CA ASP A 344 -7.11 11.32 -17.38
C ASP A 344 -6.53 11.59 -15.99
N PRO A 345 -6.08 12.82 -15.70
CA PRO A 345 -5.77 13.20 -14.33
C PRO A 345 -7.02 13.09 -13.43
N GLU A 346 -6.79 12.98 -12.12
CA GLU A 346 -7.84 13.07 -11.11
C GLU A 346 -8.70 14.35 -11.30
N ARG A 347 -9.99 14.31 -10.93
CA ARG A 347 -10.92 15.45 -11.14
C ARG A 347 -10.77 16.57 -10.11
N THR A 348 -10.45 16.21 -8.88
CA THR A 348 -10.44 17.10 -7.70
C THR A 348 -9.15 16.85 -6.92
N SER A 349 -8.98 17.46 -5.75
CA SER A 349 -7.92 17.21 -4.76
C SER A 349 -6.54 16.87 -5.36
N ASP A 350 -6.30 15.61 -5.72
CA ASP A 350 -5.04 15.14 -6.31
C ASP A 350 -4.82 15.53 -7.79
N ALA A 351 -5.76 16.23 -8.43
CA ALA A 351 -5.63 16.75 -9.80
C ALA A 351 -4.34 17.58 -9.98
N GLU A 352 -3.92 18.25 -8.90
CA GLU A 352 -2.69 19.05 -8.82
C GLU A 352 -1.39 18.24 -8.98
N TYR A 353 -1.43 16.92 -8.82
CA TYR A 353 -0.25 16.05 -9.01
C TYR A 353 -0.08 15.59 -10.47
N GLY A 354 -1.07 15.86 -11.31
CA GLY A 354 -0.99 15.69 -12.76
C GLY A 354 -1.27 14.28 -13.27
N ASN A 355 -1.21 14.12 -14.59
CA ASN A 355 -1.62 12.88 -15.25
C ASN A 355 -0.69 11.68 -14.95
N VAL A 356 0.63 11.90 -14.91
CA VAL A 356 1.56 10.78 -14.60
C VAL A 356 1.30 10.15 -13.23
N TYR A 357 0.83 10.93 -12.25
CA TYR A 357 0.39 10.42 -10.95
C TYR A 357 -0.83 9.49 -11.09
N SER A 358 -1.89 9.95 -11.77
CA SER A 358 -3.12 9.17 -11.97
C SER A 358 -2.85 7.90 -12.79
N SER A 359 -2.06 8.00 -13.86
CA SER A 359 -1.71 6.86 -14.70
C SER A 359 -0.84 5.84 -13.97
N ALA A 360 0.13 6.28 -13.15
CA ALA A 360 0.95 5.36 -12.36
C ALA A 360 0.13 4.62 -11.28
N LEU A 361 -0.81 5.31 -10.62
CA LEU A 361 -1.74 4.65 -9.68
C LEU A 361 -2.69 3.68 -10.38
N ALA A 362 -3.15 3.99 -11.60
CA ALA A 362 -3.94 3.06 -12.41
C ALA A 362 -3.16 1.78 -12.70
N VAL A 363 -1.88 1.90 -13.10
CA VAL A 363 -0.99 0.74 -13.28
C VAL A 363 -0.88 -0.05 -11.98
N LEU A 364 -0.55 0.60 -10.85
CA LEU A 364 -0.42 -0.09 -9.57
C LEU A 364 -1.72 -0.75 -9.09
N ALA A 365 -2.89 -0.22 -9.48
CA ALA A 365 -4.19 -0.83 -9.20
C ALA A 365 -4.47 -2.06 -10.09
N LEU A 366 -3.87 -2.11 -11.29
CA LEU A 366 -4.02 -3.19 -12.27
C LEU A 366 -2.98 -4.32 -12.08
N THR A 367 -1.81 -4.04 -11.51
CA THR A 367 -0.73 -5.02 -11.42
C THR A 367 -0.73 -6.00 -10.23
N PRO A 368 -1.64 -6.02 -9.24
CA PRO A 368 -1.61 -7.04 -8.20
C PRO A 368 -1.54 -8.50 -8.72
N PRO A 369 -2.25 -8.91 -9.79
CA PRO A 369 -2.10 -10.23 -10.40
C PRO A 369 -0.67 -10.63 -10.79
N TYR A 370 0.20 -9.68 -11.12
CA TYR A 370 1.57 -9.98 -11.55
C TYR A 370 2.44 -10.50 -10.41
N GLN A 371 2.15 -10.12 -9.16
CA GLN A 371 2.93 -10.55 -7.99
C GLN A 371 4.43 -10.24 -8.11
N LEU A 372 4.80 -9.13 -8.75
CA LEU A 372 6.20 -8.76 -8.96
C LEU A 372 6.73 -7.74 -7.96
N LEU A 373 5.86 -6.95 -7.32
CA LEU A 373 6.26 -5.99 -6.29
C LEU A 373 6.07 -6.61 -4.90
N PRO A 374 7.16 -6.94 -4.16
CA PRO A 374 7.10 -7.73 -2.92
C PRO A 374 6.11 -7.24 -1.87
N ILE A 375 5.98 -5.93 -1.67
CA ILE A 375 5.06 -5.37 -0.65
C ILE A 375 3.59 -5.75 -0.89
N PHE A 376 3.20 -6.08 -2.11
CA PHE A 376 1.81 -6.43 -2.46
C PHE A 376 1.60 -7.92 -2.72
N GLN A 377 2.62 -8.75 -2.52
CA GLN A 377 2.49 -10.21 -2.59
C GLN A 377 1.66 -10.75 -1.42
N ARG A 378 0.95 -11.87 -1.64
CA ARG A 378 0.15 -12.56 -0.63
C ARG A 378 0.90 -13.70 0.05
#